data_AF-A0A539DTM4-F1
#
_entry.id   AF-A0A539DTM4-F1
#
_cell.length_a   1.000
_cell.length_b   1.000
_cell.length_c   1.000
_cell.angle_alpha   90.00
_cell.angle_beta   90.00
_cell.angle_gamma   90.00
#
_symmetry.space_group_name_H-M   'P 1'
#
loop_
_entity.id
_entity.type
_entity.pdbx_description
1 polymer ?
#
loop_
_entity_poly.entity_id
_entity_poly.type
_entity_poly.pdbx_seq_one_letter_code
_entity_poly.pdbx_strand_id
1 'polypeptide(L)'
;MVKRLSLFILLLWAALAILGGLLPLAPDVIRLEKILHGPDTAEWLGYDDLGRSLLDRLVIGAQTSFLVALWVVTLSLVVGATIGALSGYVGGWIDHLVVRIIDVLLAFPGILLAIALAGILGPGI
;
A
#
# COMPACT_ATOMS: atom_id res chain seq x y z
N MET A 1 -15.15 19.61 -13.57
CA MET A 1 -13.94 19.12 -14.28
C MET A 1 -13.05 18.29 -13.36
N VAL A 2 -12.68 18.80 -12.18
CA VAL A 2 -11.78 18.13 -11.21
C VAL A 2 -12.24 16.71 -10.83
N LYS A 3 -13.52 16.49 -10.47
CA LYS A 3 -14.02 15.15 -10.09
C LYS A 3 -13.83 14.08 -11.18
N ARG A 4 -13.95 14.46 -12.47
CA ARG A 4 -13.78 13.53 -13.60
C ARG A 4 -12.31 13.16 -13.79
N LEU A 5 -11.41 14.13 -13.59
CA LEU A 5 -9.97 13.90 -13.64
C LEU A 5 -9.51 12.98 -12.50
N SER A 6 -9.97 13.23 -11.27
CA SER A 6 -9.64 12.38 -10.12
C SER A 6 -10.11 10.94 -10.33
N LEU A 7 -11.35 10.75 -10.81
CA LEU A 7 -11.88 9.42 -11.08
C LEU A 7 -11.08 8.71 -12.17
N PHE A 8 -10.71 9.42 -13.24
CA PHE A 8 -9.88 8.86 -14.30
C PHE A 8 -8.52 8.39 -13.78
N ILE A 9 -7.83 9.20 -12.97
CA ILE A 9 -6.53 8.85 -12.38
C ILE A 9 -6.66 7.61 -11.48
N LEU A 10 -7.70 7.55 -10.64
CA LEU A 10 -7.95 6.39 -9.77
C LEU A 10 -8.23 5.12 -10.58
N LEU A 11 -9.07 5.21 -11.62
CA LEU A 11 -9.37 4.07 -12.48
C LEU A 11 -8.15 3.60 -13.27
N LEU A 12 -7.31 4.53 -13.74
CA LEU A 12 -6.06 4.20 -14.41
C LEU A 12 -5.12 3.43 -13.49
N TRP A 13 -4.87 3.93 -12.28
CA TRP A 13 -4.00 3.25 -11.32
C TRP A 13 -4.57 1.92 -10.83
N ALA A 14 -5.87 1.83 -10.61
CA ALA A 14 -6.53 0.56 -10.29
C ALA A 14 -6.38 -0.45 -11.44
N ALA A 15 -6.57 -0.01 -12.68
CA ALA A 15 -6.38 -0.87 -13.85
C ALA A 15 -4.92 -1.34 -13.99
N LEU A 16 -3.94 -0.44 -13.82
CA LEU A 16 -2.52 -0.80 -13.83
C LEU A 16 -2.16 -1.76 -12.70
N ALA A 17 -2.69 -1.55 -11.49
CA ALA A 17 -2.45 -2.44 -10.35
C ALA A 17 -3.03 -3.85 -10.57
N ILE A 18 -4.20 -3.97 -11.20
CA ILE A 18 -4.86 -5.25 -11.47
C ILE A 18 -4.22 -5.97 -12.67
N LEU A 19 -3.92 -5.22 -13.73
CA LEU A 19 -3.42 -5.76 -14.99
C LEU A 19 -1.89 -5.87 -15.03
N GLY A 20 -1.18 -5.26 -14.09
CA GLY A 20 0.29 -5.19 -14.05
C GLY A 20 0.96 -6.56 -14.13
N GLY A 21 0.42 -7.56 -13.43
CA GLY A 21 0.93 -8.93 -13.47
C GLY A 21 0.73 -9.68 -14.79
N LEU A 22 -0.09 -9.15 -15.70
CA LEU A 22 -0.29 -9.71 -17.05
C LEU A 22 0.66 -9.08 -18.09
N LEU A 23 1.27 -7.94 -17.74
CA LEU A 23 2.21 -7.26 -18.61
C LEU A 23 3.58 -7.95 -18.52
N PRO A 24 4.34 -8.04 -19.63
CA PRO A 24 5.68 -8.63 -19.65
C PRO A 24 6.72 -7.67 -19.03
N LEU A 25 6.56 -7.34 -17.75
CA LEU A 25 7.39 -6.42 -17.00
C LEU A 25 8.63 -7.13 -16.44
N ALA A 26 9.75 -6.41 -16.39
CA ALA A 26 11.02 -6.91 -15.88
C ALA A 26 11.58 -5.97 -14.77
N PRO A 27 10.84 -5.79 -13.65
CA PRO A 27 11.14 -4.77 -12.63
C PRO A 27 12.49 -4.98 -11.92
N ASP A 28 12.98 -6.21 -11.86
CA ASP A 28 14.19 -6.59 -11.11
C ASP A 28 15.42 -6.80 -12.00
N VAL A 29 15.29 -6.57 -13.31
CA VAL A 29 16.42 -6.70 -14.24
C VAL A 29 17.33 -5.47 -14.12
N ILE A 30 18.54 -5.72 -13.61
CA ILE A 30 19.59 -4.71 -13.43
C ILE A 30 20.37 -4.57 -14.75
N ARG A 31 20.46 -3.33 -15.26
CA ARG A 31 21.26 -2.97 -16.44
C ARG A 31 22.26 -1.88 -16.07
N LEU A 32 23.50 -2.27 -15.79
CA LEU A 32 24.53 -1.36 -15.28
C LEU A 32 24.80 -0.19 -16.24
N GLU A 33 24.67 -0.44 -17.54
CA GLU A 33 24.83 0.57 -18.60
C GLU A 33 23.72 1.64 -18.62
N LYS A 34 22.63 1.43 -17.87
CA LYS A 34 21.48 2.35 -17.81
C LYS A 34 21.29 3.01 -16.45
N ILE A 35 22.25 2.90 -15.52
CA ILE A 35 22.17 3.54 -14.20
C ILE A 35 21.89 5.04 -14.37
N LEU A 36 20.83 5.52 -13.72
CA LEU A 36 20.37 6.92 -13.77
C LEU A 36 20.10 7.47 -15.17
N HIS A 37 19.88 6.60 -16.16
CA HIS A 37 19.52 7.03 -17.50
C HIS A 37 18.10 7.60 -17.50
N GLY A 38 17.95 8.78 -18.11
CA GLY A 38 16.68 9.48 -18.19
C GLY A 38 15.64 8.78 -19.08
N PRO A 39 14.43 9.36 -19.16
CA PRO A 39 13.35 8.88 -20.03
C PRO A 39 13.78 8.71 -21.48
N ASP A 40 13.40 7.59 -22.09
CA ASP A 40 13.58 7.31 -23.51
C ASP A 40 12.33 6.60 -24.07
N THR A 41 12.25 6.47 -25.39
CA THR A 41 11.18 5.77 -26.12
C THR A 41 10.98 4.32 -25.66
N ALA A 42 12.05 3.65 -25.22
CA ALA A 42 12.00 2.31 -24.66
C ALA A 42 11.54 2.28 -23.19
N GLU A 43 11.77 3.34 -22.43
CA GLU A 43 11.50 3.39 -20.99
C GLU A 43 11.08 4.80 -20.57
N TRP A 44 9.77 5.04 -20.46
CA TRP A 44 9.21 6.39 -20.37
C TRP A 44 9.53 7.11 -19.06
N LEU A 45 9.87 6.36 -18.00
CA LEU A 45 10.23 6.92 -16.70
C LEU A 45 11.74 6.78 -16.41
N GLY A 46 12.51 6.23 -17.34
CA GLY A 46 13.95 6.00 -17.18
C GLY A 46 14.27 4.90 -16.18
N TYR A 47 15.46 4.97 -15.59
CA TYR A 47 16.04 3.93 -14.76
C TYR A 47 16.49 4.45 -13.40
N ASP A 48 16.48 3.58 -12.39
CA ASP A 48 16.93 3.90 -11.04
C ASP A 48 18.46 3.85 -10.87
N ASP A 49 18.92 4.00 -9.62
CA ASP A 49 20.33 3.95 -9.21
C ASP A 49 20.98 2.57 -9.39
N LEU A 50 20.18 1.52 -9.58
CA LEU A 50 20.63 0.17 -9.92
C LEU A 50 20.44 -0.15 -11.41
N GLY A 51 19.95 0.78 -12.22
CA GLY A 51 19.70 0.56 -13.65
C GLY A 51 18.49 -0.33 -13.92
N ARG A 52 17.52 -0.39 -13.01
CA ARG A 52 16.22 -1.08 -13.21
C ARG A 52 15.18 -0.13 -13.80
N SER A 53 14.23 -0.66 -14.58
CA SER A 53 13.14 0.12 -15.17
C SER A 53 12.27 0.76 -14.10
N LEU A 54 12.13 2.09 -14.12
CA LEU A 54 11.31 2.80 -13.15
C LEU A 54 9.82 2.59 -13.39
N LEU A 55 9.38 2.50 -14.65
CA LEU A 55 7.97 2.25 -14.99
C LEU A 55 7.53 0.86 -14.54
N ASP A 56 8.32 -0.17 -14.84
CA ASP A 56 7.99 -1.54 -14.45
C ASP A 56 7.88 -1.66 -12.93
N ARG A 57 8.83 -1.06 -12.21
CA ARG A 57 8.81 -1.03 -10.74
C ARG A 57 7.63 -0.25 -10.19
N LEU A 58 7.20 0.83 -10.84
CA LEU A 58 6.01 1.59 -10.44
C LEU A 58 4.72 0.81 -10.65
N VAL A 59 4.58 0.10 -11.77
CA VAL A 59 3.38 -0.71 -12.04
C VAL A 59 3.28 -1.89 -11.08
N ILE A 60 4.37 -2.62 -10.88
CA ILE A 60 4.41 -3.73 -9.91
C ILE A 60 4.26 -3.21 -8.47
N GLY A 61 4.88 -2.08 -8.13
CA GLY A 61 4.69 -1.42 -6.84
C GLY A 61 3.26 -0.93 -6.58
N ALA A 62 2.54 -0.51 -7.63
CA ALA A 62 1.12 -0.18 -7.54
C ALA A 62 0.27 -1.43 -7.29
N GLN A 63 0.58 -2.55 -7.93
CA GLN A 63 -0.08 -3.84 -7.69
C GLN A 63 0.07 -4.30 -6.24
N THR A 64 1.29 -4.30 -5.71
CA THR A 64 1.54 -4.70 -4.31
C THR A 64 0.83 -3.76 -3.34
N SER A 65 0.94 -2.44 -3.54
CA SER A 65 0.28 -1.45 -2.71
C SER A 65 -1.24 -1.61 -2.71
N PHE A 66 -1.84 -1.88 -3.87
CA PHE A 66 -3.27 -2.08 -4.01
C PHE A 66 -3.75 -3.35 -3.29
N LEU A 67 -3.04 -4.48 -3.47
CA LEU A 67 -3.39 -5.73 -2.81
C LEU A 67 -3.27 -5.62 -1.29
N VAL A 68 -2.18 -5.01 -0.79
CA VAL A 68 -1.99 -4.78 0.64
C VAL A 68 -3.10 -3.89 1.19
N ALA A 69 -3.39 -2.76 0.55
CA ALA A 69 -4.44 -1.85 0.99
C ALA A 69 -5.82 -2.54 1.02
N LEU A 70 -6.14 -3.31 -0.02
CA LEU A 70 -7.40 -4.06 -0.10
C LEU A 70 -7.53 -5.03 1.08
N TRP A 71 -6.53 -5.88 1.30
CA TRP A 71 -6.56 -6.86 2.39
C TRP A 71 -6.61 -6.21 3.76
N VAL A 72 -5.78 -5.18 4.01
CA VAL A 72 -5.76 -4.48 5.30
C VAL A 72 -7.10 -3.82 5.59
N VAL A 73 -7.70 -3.12 4.62
CA VAL A 73 -8.99 -2.45 4.81
C VAL A 73 -10.10 -3.47 5.02
N THR A 74 -10.18 -4.52 4.20
CA THR A 74 -11.21 -5.55 4.34
C THR A 74 -11.12 -6.27 5.69
N LEU A 75 -9.92 -6.69 6.10
CA LEU A 75 -9.73 -7.36 7.39
C LEU A 75 -10.01 -6.42 8.56
N SER A 76 -9.54 -5.18 8.51
CA SER A 76 -9.80 -4.18 9.56
C SER A 76 -11.29 -3.88 9.69
N LEU A 77 -12.01 -3.79 8.56
CA LEU A 77 -13.45 -3.61 8.56
C LEU A 77 -14.16 -4.80 9.19
N VAL A 78 -13.84 -6.03 8.76
CA VAL A 78 -14.51 -7.23 9.27
C VAL A 78 -14.25 -7.41 10.76
N VAL A 79 -12.98 -7.37 11.18
CA VAL A 79 -12.59 -7.58 12.58
C VAL A 79 -13.06 -6.42 13.44
N GLY A 80 -12.77 -5.18 13.04
CA GLY A 80 -13.14 -3.99 13.79
C GLY A 80 -14.64 -3.80 13.93
N ALA A 81 -15.41 -4.00 12.86
CA ALA A 81 -16.87 -3.91 12.92
C ALA A 81 -17.47 -5.04 13.78
N THR A 82 -16.93 -6.26 13.70
CA THR A 82 -17.42 -7.38 14.54
C THR A 82 -17.16 -7.11 16.02
N ILE A 83 -15.94 -6.72 16.38
CA ILE A 83 -15.58 -6.37 17.77
C ILE A 83 -16.42 -5.20 18.26
N GLY A 84 -16.54 -4.13 17.47
CA GLY A 84 -17.32 -2.95 17.82
C GLY A 84 -18.81 -3.24 17.99
N ALA A 85 -19.40 -4.04 17.09
CA ALA A 85 -20.80 -4.43 17.18
C ALA A 85 -21.09 -5.31 18.41
N LEU A 86 -20.21 -6.28 18.70
CA LEU A 86 -20.33 -7.12 19.90
C LEU A 86 -20.17 -6.31 21.18
N SER A 87 -19.19 -5.41 21.22
CA SER A 87 -18.93 -4.49 22.34
C SER A 87 -20.16 -3.65 22.65
N GLY A 88 -20.71 -2.98 21.63
CA GLY A 88 -21.89 -2.13 21.78
C GLY A 88 -23.17 -2.90 22.09
N TYR A 89 -23.30 -4.15 21.62
CA TYR A 89 -24.46 -5.00 21.92
C TYR A 89 -24.46 -5.49 23.37
N VAL A 90 -23.31 -5.96 23.87
CA VAL A 90 -23.20 -6.47 25.26
C VAL A 90 -23.20 -5.31 26.26
N GLY A 91 -22.55 -4.19 25.93
CA GLY A 91 -22.47 -3.01 26.77
C GLY A 91 -21.72 -3.23 28.09
N GLY A 92 -21.85 -2.27 29.00
CA GLY A 92 -21.32 -2.35 30.36
C GLY A 92 -19.79 -2.38 30.41
N TRP A 93 -19.22 -3.24 31.26
CA TRP A 93 -17.78 -3.26 31.53
C TRP A 93 -16.95 -3.77 30.35
N ILE A 94 -17.50 -4.66 29.51
CA ILE A 94 -16.83 -5.17 28.30
C ILE A 94 -16.63 -4.02 27.31
N ASP A 95 -17.67 -3.21 27.12
CA ASP A 95 -17.59 -2.03 26.25
C ASP A 95 -16.53 -1.03 26.73
N HIS A 96 -16.52 -0.74 28.03
CA HIS A 96 -15.47 0.09 28.62
C HIS A 96 -14.08 -0.49 28.41
N LEU A 97 -13.88 -1.80 28.54
CA LEU A 97 -12.57 -2.42 28.33
C LEU A 97 -12.11 -2.29 26.87
N VAL A 98 -13.00 -2.57 25.91
CA VAL A 98 -12.70 -2.47 24.47
C VAL A 98 -12.35 -1.05 24.08
N VAL A 99 -13.15 -0.06 24.49
CA VAL A 99 -12.88 1.35 24.22
C VAL A 99 -11.54 1.78 24.82
N ARG A 100 -11.20 1.32 26.03
CA ARG A 100 -9.90 1.64 26.66
C ARG A 100 -8.71 1.07 25.90
N ILE A 101 -8.82 -0.15 25.39
CA ILE A 101 -7.76 -0.72 24.55
C ILE A 101 -7.59 0.11 23.28
N ILE A 102 -8.68 0.50 22.64
CA ILE A 102 -8.66 1.34 21.43
C ILE A 102 -8.01 2.70 21.74
N ASP A 103 -8.39 3.37 22.84
CA ASP A 103 -7.81 4.65 23.26
C ASP A 103 -6.29 4.55 23.45
N VAL A 104 -5.80 3.47 24.07
CA VAL A 104 -4.36 3.24 24.26
C VAL A 104 -3.64 3.07 22.93
N LEU A 105 -4.22 2.33 21.99
CA LEU A 105 -3.63 2.16 20.65
C LEU A 105 -3.60 3.47 19.87
N LEU A 106 -4.67 4.27 19.95
CA LEU A 106 -4.78 5.57 19.26
C LEU A 106 -3.93 6.67 19.91
N ALA A 107 -3.52 6.51 21.17
CA ALA A 107 -2.62 7.43 21.84
C ALA A 107 -1.20 7.43 21.24
N PHE A 108 -0.78 6.33 20.60
CA PHE A 108 0.50 6.26 19.91
C PHE A 108 0.44 6.91 18.52
N PRO A 109 1.41 7.78 18.17
CA PRO A 109 1.52 8.29 16.82
C PRO A 109 1.73 7.14 15.82
N GLY A 110 0.82 6.99 14.85
CA GLY A 110 0.85 5.86 13.92
C GLY A 110 2.16 5.68 13.15
N ILE A 111 2.85 6.80 12.84
CA ILE A 111 4.16 6.78 12.17
C ILE A 111 5.24 6.13 13.05
N LEU A 112 5.23 6.38 14.37
CA LEU A 112 6.23 5.80 15.28
C LEU A 112 6.06 4.28 15.34
N LEU A 113 4.82 3.80 15.43
CA LEU A 113 4.53 2.38 15.42
C LEU A 113 4.94 1.73 14.09
N ALA A 114 4.64 2.39 12.96
CA ALA A 114 5.03 1.90 11.63
C ALA A 114 6.55 1.75 11.49
N ILE A 115 7.34 2.74 11.94
CA ILE A 115 8.81 2.68 11.89
C ILE A 115 9.35 1.60 12.82
N ALA A 116 8.83 1.48 14.04
CA ALA A 116 9.25 0.45 14.99
C ALA A 116 9.01 -0.96 14.43
N LEU A 117 7.83 -1.20 13.84
CA LEU A 117 7.50 -2.47 13.21
C LEU A 117 8.37 -2.74 11.97
N ALA A 118 8.60 -1.74 11.13
CA ALA A 118 9.49 -1.86 9.97
C ALA A 118 10.93 -2.23 10.40
N GLY A 119 11.42 -1.65 11.49
CA GLY A 119 12.74 -1.99 12.05
C GLY A 119 12.83 -3.42 12.58
N ILE A 120 11.76 -3.94 13.21
CA ILE A 120 11.70 -5.31 13.73
C ILE A 120 11.57 -6.34 12.60
N LEU A 121 10.74 -6.07 11.60
CA LEU A 121 10.51 -6.95 10.47
C LEU A 121 11.73 -7.02 9.53
N GLY A 122 12.62 -6.03 9.62
CA GLY A 122 13.78 -5.91 8.77
C GLY A 122 13.42 -5.50 7.33
N PRO A 123 14.43 -5.33 6.47
CA PRO A 123 14.19 -5.08 5.06
C PRO A 123 13.53 -6.32 4.43
N GLY A 124 12.37 -6.16 3.79
CA GLY A 124 11.65 -7.30 3.23
C GLY A 124 10.28 -7.01 2.65
N ILE A 125 10.23 -6.12 1.66
CA ILE A 125 9.84 -6.52 0.30
C ILE A 125 11.08 -6.29 -0.56
#